data_AF-A0A1U7WXF0-F1
#
_entry.id   AF-A0A1U7WXF0-F1
#
_cell.length_a   1.000
_cell.length_b   1.000
_cell.length_c   1.000
_cell.angle_alpha   90.00
_cell.angle_beta   90.00
_cell.angle_gamma   90.00
#
_symmetry.space_group_name_H-M   'P 1'
#
loop_
_entity.id
_entity.type
_entity.pdbx_description
1 polymer ?
#
loop_
_entity_poly.entity_id
_entity_poly.type
_entity_poly.pdbx_seq_one_letter_code
_entity_poly.pdbx_strand_id
1 'polypeptide(L)'
;MCSVDGYLDMEAQNLEKGKRKRDNISVREYYCYKFQMREDETNETLYSGRLFQQYSVDEHIKLETQRLNFFSFNPDLFRIEMLQGLIDILRLGERDASNIGKQTFLPVTFIGGPRDMRRRYMDVISLVQQFGKPYLFITMTCNPSWPEIKEHLLPTDEAQNRPDLISRVFKVKIEELKTDILKRNIFGKVAAFMYTIEFQKRGLPHAHFLIILTNEYKLLTPESYDNIVRAELPDCKAEETLYKLILQHMMHGPCGKLNPTNSCMQQKKGGCKFKYPRSFADQTSKGKNSYPIYRRRNTGLVKVKDHYFDNTWVVPYNPFLLGKFNCHINVEICSDIKTVKYIYKYICKGYDKIAYHIHDNDTNVEVDEIKEYQSARWVSPPEATWNLFGFPINEMTPAVYHLRLHLEGQQFVSFKSASSINSIMNNPMIRKIMLTEFFAMNKTNKDAIKLNLLYKEFPQYFVWSVQYKMWTRRTKGNVIGRVVTCHPTEGERYYLR
;
A
#
# COMPACT_ATOMS: atom_id res chain seq x y z
N MET A 1 -10.86 -21.14 0.11
CA MET A 1 -9.68 -21.52 0.90
C MET A 1 -9.04 -20.26 1.42
N CYS A 2 -9.27 -19.91 2.70
CA CYS A 2 -8.55 -18.89 3.49
C CYS A 2 -9.18 -18.80 4.89
N SER A 3 -9.13 -19.87 5.68
CA SER A 3 -9.06 -19.74 7.15
C SER A 3 -7.59 -19.61 7.55
N VAL A 4 -7.31 -19.38 8.84
CA VAL A 4 -5.94 -19.53 9.39
C VAL A 4 -5.38 -20.90 9.00
N ASP A 5 -6.19 -21.96 9.11
CA ASP A 5 -5.84 -23.33 8.70
C ASP A 5 -5.52 -23.40 7.20
N GLY A 6 -6.31 -22.72 6.35
CA GLY A 6 -6.03 -22.67 4.92
C GLY A 6 -4.73 -21.93 4.54
N TYR A 7 -4.23 -21.03 5.40
CA TYR A 7 -2.92 -20.40 5.23
C TYR A 7 -1.79 -21.35 5.67
N LEU A 8 -1.98 -22.06 6.78
CA LEU A 8 -1.07 -23.12 7.24
C LEU A 8 -0.96 -24.25 6.21
N ASP A 9 -2.07 -24.69 5.61
CA ASP A 9 -2.10 -25.68 4.53
C ASP A 9 -1.32 -25.21 3.29
N MET A 10 -1.42 -23.91 2.95
CA MET A 10 -0.65 -23.33 1.84
C MET A 10 0.85 -23.30 2.17
N GLU A 11 1.24 -22.98 3.40
CA GLU A 11 2.64 -23.05 3.84
C GLU A 11 3.16 -24.50 3.79
N ALA A 12 2.37 -25.47 4.24
CA ALA A 12 2.69 -26.90 4.16
C ALA A 12 2.83 -27.40 2.72
N GLN A 13 1.89 -27.06 1.83
CA GLN A 13 2.00 -27.39 0.40
C GLN A 13 3.21 -26.75 -0.29
N ASN A 14 3.62 -25.55 0.14
CA ASN A 14 4.82 -24.90 -0.37
C ASN A 14 6.11 -25.57 0.14
N LEU A 15 6.07 -26.22 1.30
CA LEU A 15 7.16 -27.04 1.82
C LEU A 15 7.30 -28.33 0.99
N GLU A 16 6.18 -29.00 0.68
CA GLU A 16 6.16 -30.25 -0.12
C GLU A 16 6.61 -30.05 -1.58
N LYS A 17 6.34 -28.88 -2.18
CA LYS A 17 6.63 -28.62 -3.59
C LYS A 17 8.12 -28.56 -3.97
N GLY A 18 9.05 -28.65 -3.02
CA GLY A 18 10.48 -28.74 -3.27
C GLY A 18 11.05 -27.58 -4.11
N LYS A 19 11.67 -26.58 -3.47
CA LYS A 19 12.32 -25.49 -4.21
C LYS A 19 13.58 -25.99 -4.94
N ARG A 20 13.94 -25.34 -6.06
CA ARG A 20 15.27 -25.48 -6.68
C ARG A 20 16.33 -25.31 -5.59
N LYS A 21 17.18 -26.32 -5.38
CA LYS A 21 18.34 -26.23 -4.47
C LYS A 21 19.19 -25.04 -4.92
N ARG A 22 19.42 -24.09 -4.03
CA ARG A 22 20.40 -23.02 -4.17
C ARG A 22 21.41 -23.20 -3.06
N ASP A 23 22.68 -22.98 -3.37
CA ASP A 23 23.76 -23.14 -2.39
C ASP A 23 23.84 -21.96 -1.40
N ASN A 24 23.11 -20.88 -1.68
CA ASN A 24 23.11 -19.65 -0.89
C ASN A 24 21.71 -19.32 -0.36
N ILE A 25 21.64 -18.90 0.91
CA ILE A 25 20.44 -18.40 1.58
C ILE A 25 20.51 -16.87 1.63
N SER A 26 19.45 -16.18 1.22
CA SER A 26 19.41 -14.71 1.38
C SER A 26 19.31 -14.32 2.85
N VAL A 27 19.87 -13.17 3.22
CA VAL A 27 19.79 -12.64 4.60
C VAL A 27 18.35 -12.57 5.12
N ARG A 28 17.39 -12.25 4.24
CA ARG A 28 15.95 -12.28 4.58
C ARG A 28 15.47 -13.68 4.92
N GLU A 29 15.79 -14.67 4.07
CA GLU A 29 15.39 -16.07 4.29
C GLU A 29 15.99 -16.59 5.59
N TYR A 30 17.23 -16.21 5.92
CA TYR A 30 17.89 -16.56 7.19
C TYR A 30 17.15 -15.98 8.40
N TYR A 31 16.85 -14.68 8.44
CA TYR A 31 16.14 -14.09 9.59
C TYR A 31 14.68 -14.54 9.68
N CYS A 32 14.01 -14.69 8.53
CA CYS A 32 12.68 -15.28 8.49
C CYS A 32 12.68 -16.69 9.09
N TYR A 33 13.68 -17.51 8.76
CA TYR A 33 13.88 -18.83 9.37
C TYR A 33 14.16 -18.73 10.88
N LYS A 34 14.99 -17.78 11.33
CA LYS A 34 15.27 -17.55 12.75
C LYS A 34 14.04 -17.09 13.55
N PHE A 35 13.04 -16.50 12.90
CA PHE A 35 11.79 -16.07 13.55
C PHE A 35 10.67 -17.09 13.47
N GLN A 36 10.93 -18.28 12.92
CA GLN A 36 9.94 -19.35 12.93
C GLN A 36 9.79 -19.94 14.34
N MET A 37 8.54 -20.27 14.67
CA MET A 37 8.20 -21.10 15.83
C MET A 37 8.26 -22.56 15.40
N ARG A 38 8.89 -23.41 16.20
CA ARG A 38 8.98 -24.86 15.98
C ARG A 38 8.52 -25.57 17.24
N GLU A 39 7.87 -26.72 17.08
CA GLU A 39 7.35 -27.49 18.22
C GLU A 39 8.46 -28.16 19.03
N ASP A 40 9.57 -28.50 18.37
CA ASP A 40 10.72 -29.22 18.92
C ASP A 40 11.84 -28.30 19.44
N GLU A 41 11.74 -26.99 19.25
CA GLU A 41 12.78 -26.02 19.62
C GLU A 41 12.20 -24.78 20.31
N THR A 42 12.60 -24.54 21.56
CA THR A 42 12.30 -23.27 22.23
C THR A 42 13.18 -22.16 21.66
N ASN A 43 12.57 -21.29 20.85
CA ASN A 43 13.28 -20.16 20.27
C ASN A 43 13.44 -19.01 21.28
N GLU A 44 14.51 -19.04 22.08
CA GLU A 44 14.80 -18.04 23.11
C GLU A 44 14.79 -16.59 22.59
N THR A 45 15.14 -16.40 21.31
CA THR A 45 15.14 -15.07 20.69
C THR A 45 13.74 -14.45 20.69
N LEU A 46 12.70 -15.23 20.38
CA LEU A 46 11.31 -14.73 20.31
C LEU A 46 10.77 -14.30 21.68
N TYR A 47 11.28 -14.90 22.75
CA TYR A 47 10.81 -14.68 24.13
C TYR A 47 11.69 -13.70 24.92
N SER A 48 12.66 -13.05 24.26
CA SER A 48 13.59 -12.10 24.89
C SER A 48 12.99 -10.69 25.11
N GLY A 49 11.68 -10.53 24.96
CA GLY A 49 10.97 -9.29 25.30
C GLY A 49 11.38 -8.10 24.42
N ARG A 50 11.83 -7.02 25.06
CA ARG A 50 12.33 -5.82 24.35
C ARG A 50 13.60 -6.09 23.53
N LEU A 51 14.41 -7.08 23.93
CA LEU A 51 15.58 -7.47 23.14
C LEU A 51 15.15 -8.02 21.78
N PHE A 52 14.06 -8.79 21.72
CA PHE A 52 13.51 -9.27 20.45
C PHE A 52 13.02 -8.12 19.57
N GLN A 53 12.35 -7.12 20.17
CA GLN A 53 11.94 -5.92 19.42
C GLN A 53 13.14 -5.23 18.79
N GLN A 54 14.20 -4.97 19.57
CA GLN A 54 15.43 -4.35 19.09
C GLN A 54 16.09 -5.21 18.01
N TYR A 55 16.26 -6.51 18.26
CA TYR A 55 16.85 -7.46 17.33
C TYR A 55 16.11 -7.46 15.98
N SER A 56 14.77 -7.51 16.00
CA SER A 56 13.98 -7.49 14.77
C SER A 56 14.17 -6.20 13.95
N VAL A 57 14.29 -5.05 14.62
CA VAL A 57 14.54 -3.75 13.97
C VAL A 57 15.95 -3.72 13.39
N ASP A 58 16.96 -4.09 14.18
CA ASP A 58 18.36 -4.07 13.75
C ASP A 58 18.59 -4.97 12.51
N GLU A 59 17.99 -6.16 12.50
CA GLU A 59 18.11 -7.08 11.36
C GLU A 59 17.35 -6.60 10.12
N HIS A 60 16.22 -5.91 10.31
CA HIS A 60 15.54 -5.24 9.20
C HIS A 60 16.40 -4.08 8.64
N ILE A 61 16.98 -3.24 9.49
CA ILE A 61 17.83 -2.13 9.07
C ILE A 61 19.08 -2.65 8.36
N LYS A 62 19.69 -3.74 8.83
CA LYS A 62 20.78 -4.43 8.15
C LYS A 62 20.37 -4.87 6.74
N LEU A 63 19.22 -5.52 6.59
CA LEU A 63 18.70 -5.94 5.30
C LEU A 63 18.40 -4.75 4.37
N GLU A 64 17.78 -3.69 4.88
CA GLU A 64 17.48 -2.49 4.09
C GLU A 64 18.76 -1.81 3.64
N THR A 65 19.76 -1.68 4.54
CA THR A 65 21.08 -1.13 4.24
C THR A 65 21.80 -1.95 3.18
N GLN A 66 21.74 -3.29 3.23
CA GLN A 66 22.30 -4.13 2.18
C GLN A 66 21.62 -3.90 0.82
N ARG A 67 20.30 -3.69 0.79
CA ARG A 67 19.59 -3.34 -0.46
C ARG A 67 20.02 -1.97 -0.97
N LEU A 68 20.17 -0.98 -0.10
CA LEU A 68 20.67 0.35 -0.44
C LEU A 68 22.11 0.29 -0.98
N ASN A 69 22.98 -0.46 -0.31
CA ASN A 69 24.34 -0.73 -0.74
C ASN A 69 24.37 -1.42 -2.10
N PHE A 70 23.44 -2.34 -2.39
CA PHE A 70 23.33 -2.92 -3.72
C PHE A 70 23.05 -1.85 -4.78
N PHE A 71 22.14 -0.90 -4.54
CA PHE A 71 21.90 0.20 -5.49
C PHE A 71 23.12 1.12 -5.63
N SER A 72 23.80 1.41 -4.52
CA SER A 72 25.00 2.27 -4.50
C SER A 72 26.20 1.63 -5.21
N PHE A 73 26.44 0.34 -4.99
CA PHE A 73 27.58 -0.40 -5.56
C PHE A 73 27.33 -0.94 -6.97
N ASN A 74 26.09 -0.90 -7.46
CA ASN A 74 25.74 -1.34 -8.81
C ASN A 74 25.10 -0.21 -9.63
N PRO A 75 25.74 0.98 -9.73
CA PRO A 75 25.15 2.14 -10.41
C PRO A 75 24.87 1.83 -11.89
N ASP A 76 25.67 0.95 -12.51
CA ASP A 76 25.50 0.49 -13.88
C ASP A 76 24.19 -0.26 -14.17
N LEU A 77 23.53 -0.83 -13.15
CA LEU A 77 22.20 -1.41 -13.33
C LEU A 77 21.11 -0.35 -13.46
N PHE A 78 21.39 0.87 -13.00
CA PHE A 78 20.44 1.98 -12.92
C PHE A 78 20.86 3.20 -13.75
N ARG A 79 22.00 3.10 -14.45
CA ARG A 79 22.48 4.08 -15.42
C ARG A 79 21.55 4.12 -16.62
N ILE A 80 20.99 5.30 -16.89
CA ILE A 80 20.00 5.53 -17.93
C ILE A 80 20.33 6.84 -18.64
N GLU A 81 20.18 6.87 -19.97
CA GLU A 81 20.27 8.09 -20.78
C GLU A 81 19.18 8.09 -21.87
N MET A 82 18.85 9.26 -22.39
CA MET A 82 18.03 9.39 -23.60
C MET A 82 18.80 8.92 -24.83
N LEU A 83 18.18 8.12 -25.70
CA LEU A 83 18.84 7.63 -26.91
C LEU A 83 19.37 8.77 -27.80
N GLN A 84 18.61 9.85 -27.97
CA GLN A 84 19.06 11.04 -28.69
C GLN A 84 20.30 11.67 -28.03
N GLY A 85 20.33 11.75 -26.70
CA GLY A 85 21.51 12.19 -25.95
C GLY A 85 22.74 11.33 -26.25
N LEU A 86 22.58 9.99 -26.29
CA LEU A 86 23.67 9.09 -26.69
C LEU A 86 24.14 9.31 -28.13
N ILE A 87 23.20 9.59 -29.07
CA ILE A 87 23.52 9.89 -30.46
C ILE A 87 24.31 11.20 -30.57
N ASP A 88 23.90 12.24 -29.84
CA ASP A 88 24.53 13.55 -29.88
C ASP A 88 25.92 13.52 -29.23
N ILE A 89 26.07 12.80 -28.13
CA ILE A 89 27.37 12.56 -27.48
C ILE A 89 28.32 11.79 -28.43
N LEU A 90 27.81 10.79 -29.15
CA LEU A 90 28.57 10.09 -30.18
C LEU A 90 29.00 11.02 -31.33
N ARG A 91 28.12 11.94 -31.76
CA ARG A 91 28.46 12.95 -32.78
C ARG A 91 29.54 13.92 -32.33
N LEU A 92 29.59 14.23 -31.03
CA LEU A 92 30.60 15.09 -30.40
C LEU A 92 31.95 14.37 -30.16
N GLY A 93 32.08 13.12 -30.57
CA GLY A 93 33.35 12.38 -30.54
C GLY A 93 33.61 11.60 -29.24
N GLU A 94 32.74 11.70 -28.24
CA GLU A 94 32.84 10.89 -27.03
C GLU A 94 32.50 9.42 -27.36
N ARG A 95 33.26 8.51 -26.76
CA ARG A 95 33.18 7.06 -27.01
C ARG A 95 33.10 6.26 -25.71
N ASP A 96 33.41 6.88 -24.58
CA ASP A 96 33.37 6.28 -23.27
C ASP A 96 32.00 6.50 -22.60
N ALA A 97 31.31 5.41 -22.28
CA ALA A 97 30.02 5.42 -21.60
C ALA A 97 30.13 5.69 -20.09
N SER A 98 31.34 5.61 -19.51
CA SER A 98 31.58 5.82 -18.07
C SER A 98 31.16 7.23 -17.61
N ASN A 99 31.23 8.21 -18.49
CA ASN A 99 30.97 9.63 -18.21
C ASN A 99 29.49 10.05 -18.33
N ILE A 100 28.59 9.16 -18.77
CA ILE A 100 27.23 9.51 -19.20
C ILE A 100 26.16 8.87 -18.30
N GLY A 101 25.08 9.59 -17.95
CA GLY A 101 23.94 9.06 -17.19
C GLY A 101 24.17 8.83 -15.69
N LYS A 102 24.97 9.70 -15.04
CA LYS A 102 25.49 9.55 -13.66
C LYS A 102 24.49 9.79 -12.50
N GLN A 103 23.17 9.73 -12.71
CA GLN A 103 22.24 10.03 -11.61
C GLN A 103 21.98 8.82 -10.69
N THR A 104 22.39 8.92 -9.42
CA THR A 104 22.17 7.90 -8.39
C THR A 104 20.80 8.09 -7.74
N PHE A 105 19.84 7.26 -8.14
CA PHE A 105 18.45 7.39 -7.74
C PHE A 105 17.91 6.09 -7.14
N LEU A 106 17.03 6.19 -6.14
CA LEU A 106 16.32 5.01 -5.64
C LEU A 106 15.27 4.52 -6.65
N PRO A 107 15.39 3.30 -7.20
CA PRO A 107 14.48 2.86 -8.24
C PRO A 107 13.06 2.67 -7.71
N VAL A 108 12.08 2.64 -8.63
CA VAL A 108 10.67 2.39 -8.30
C VAL A 108 10.41 1.03 -7.65
N THR A 109 11.37 0.09 -7.76
CA THR A 109 11.34 -1.23 -7.12
C THR A 109 11.75 -1.17 -5.64
N PHE A 110 12.28 -0.04 -5.17
CA PHE A 110 12.62 0.16 -3.77
C PHE A 110 11.40 0.67 -3.00
N ILE A 111 10.78 -0.27 -2.27
CA ILE A 111 9.55 -0.06 -1.49
C ILE A 111 9.80 1.04 -0.45
N GLY A 112 8.87 2.01 -0.37
CA GLY A 112 8.99 3.14 0.56
C GLY A 112 9.81 4.32 0.02
N GLY A 113 10.55 4.14 -1.08
CA GLY A 113 11.27 5.22 -1.75
C GLY A 113 10.33 6.27 -2.40
N PRO A 114 10.83 7.48 -2.71
CA PRO A 114 10.02 8.55 -3.30
C PRO A 114 9.29 8.14 -4.58
N ARG A 115 9.99 7.42 -5.48
CA ARG A 115 9.42 6.94 -6.75
C ARG A 115 8.36 5.86 -6.54
N ASP A 116 8.57 4.95 -5.59
CA ASP A 116 7.57 3.94 -5.23
C ASP A 116 6.29 4.57 -4.69
N MET A 117 6.40 5.50 -3.73
CA MET A 117 5.23 6.20 -3.17
C MET A 117 4.47 6.98 -4.26
N ARG A 118 5.21 7.73 -5.11
CA ARG A 118 4.61 8.46 -6.23
C ARG A 118 3.92 7.53 -7.21
N ARG A 119 4.53 6.39 -7.54
CA ARG A 119 3.93 5.36 -8.40
C ARG A 119 2.61 4.89 -7.80
N ARG A 120 2.61 4.44 -6.54
CA ARG A 120 1.42 3.88 -5.86
C ARG A 120 0.26 4.86 -5.87
N TYR A 121 0.54 6.14 -5.59
CA TYR A 121 -0.50 7.16 -5.65
C TYR A 121 -1.08 7.31 -7.05
N MET A 122 -0.23 7.46 -8.07
CA MET A 122 -0.70 7.65 -9.43
C MET A 122 -1.45 6.44 -9.97
N ASP A 123 -1.07 5.23 -9.57
CA ASP A 123 -1.77 4.00 -9.94
C ASP A 123 -3.19 3.98 -9.37
N VAL A 124 -3.36 4.44 -8.12
CA VAL A 124 -4.68 4.55 -7.50
C VAL A 124 -5.51 5.66 -8.14
N ILE A 125 -4.89 6.78 -8.55
CA ILE A 125 -5.58 7.80 -9.36
C ILE A 125 -6.09 7.20 -10.67
N SER A 126 -5.32 6.33 -11.32
CA SER A 126 -5.79 5.66 -12.55
C SER A 126 -6.94 4.69 -12.31
N LEU A 127 -6.98 3.99 -11.18
CA LEU A 127 -8.17 3.22 -10.81
C LEU A 127 -9.40 4.13 -10.64
N VAL A 128 -9.23 5.29 -9.98
CA VAL A 128 -10.33 6.25 -9.80
C VAL A 128 -10.78 6.87 -11.13
N GLN A 129 -9.85 7.17 -12.03
CA GLN A 129 -10.18 7.70 -13.36
C GLN A 129 -10.95 6.69 -14.21
N GLN A 130 -10.61 5.40 -14.09
CA GLN A 130 -11.24 4.35 -14.90
C GLN A 130 -12.57 3.85 -14.30
N PHE A 131 -12.64 3.65 -12.99
CA PHE A 131 -13.77 3.03 -12.32
C PHE A 131 -14.65 4.02 -11.54
N GLY A 132 -14.22 5.28 -11.44
CA GLY A 132 -14.90 6.31 -10.67
C GLY A 132 -14.42 6.39 -9.22
N LYS A 133 -15.09 7.23 -8.43
CA LYS A 133 -14.76 7.43 -7.01
C LYS A 133 -14.94 6.13 -6.19
N PRO A 134 -14.17 5.94 -5.11
CA PRO A 134 -14.44 4.86 -4.15
C PRO A 134 -15.80 5.05 -3.47
N TYR A 135 -16.38 3.95 -3.02
CA TYR A 135 -17.64 3.89 -2.27
C TYR A 135 -17.42 3.60 -0.79
N LEU A 136 -16.39 2.83 -0.44
CA LEU A 136 -16.07 2.48 0.94
C LEU A 136 -14.60 2.77 1.25
N PHE A 137 -14.38 3.31 2.44
CA PHE A 137 -13.07 3.43 3.07
C PHE A 137 -13.09 2.66 4.38
N ILE A 138 -12.27 1.61 4.47
CA ILE A 138 -12.22 0.75 5.66
C ILE A 138 -10.86 0.94 6.32
N THR A 139 -10.86 1.17 7.62
CA THR A 139 -9.64 1.18 8.44
C THR A 139 -9.73 0.09 9.48
N MET A 140 -8.85 -0.89 9.39
CA MET A 140 -8.74 -1.98 10.34
C MET A 140 -7.47 -1.82 11.17
N THR A 141 -7.57 -1.90 12.49
CA THR A 141 -6.44 -1.89 13.41
C THR A 141 -6.24 -3.30 13.96
N CYS A 142 -5.01 -3.80 14.01
CA CYS A 142 -4.70 -5.07 14.66
C CYS A 142 -5.20 -5.06 16.12
N ASN A 143 -5.72 -6.19 16.62
CA ASN A 143 -6.09 -6.36 18.02
C ASN A 143 -5.09 -7.29 18.70
N PRO A 144 -4.29 -6.82 19.68
CA PRO A 144 -3.30 -7.66 20.34
C PRO A 144 -3.95 -8.68 21.28
N SER A 145 -5.26 -8.56 21.53
CA SER A 145 -6.04 -9.49 22.35
C SER A 145 -6.71 -10.60 21.56
N TRP A 146 -6.41 -10.75 20.26
CA TRP A 146 -6.91 -11.88 19.48
C TRP A 146 -6.46 -13.22 20.10
N PRO A 147 -7.34 -14.24 20.14
CA PRO A 147 -7.02 -15.57 20.69
C PRO A 147 -5.75 -16.14 20.07
N GLU A 148 -5.59 -16.01 18.75
CA GLU A 148 -4.42 -16.52 18.01
C GLU A 148 -3.11 -15.87 18.45
N ILE A 149 -3.15 -14.66 19.04
CA ILE A 149 -1.96 -14.05 19.64
C ILE A 149 -1.79 -14.59 21.05
N LYS A 150 -2.85 -14.51 21.89
CA LYS A 150 -2.80 -14.85 23.31
C LYS A 150 -2.42 -16.31 23.57
N GLU A 151 -2.90 -17.24 22.76
CA GLU A 151 -2.60 -18.67 22.87
C GLU A 151 -1.11 -18.99 22.63
N HIS A 152 -0.39 -18.10 21.94
CA HIS A 152 1.03 -18.24 21.63
C HIS A 152 1.93 -17.30 22.46
N LEU A 153 1.38 -16.63 23.47
CA LEU A 153 2.14 -15.86 24.46
C LEU A 153 2.47 -16.75 25.66
N LEU A 154 3.69 -16.65 26.18
CA LEU A 154 3.99 -17.18 27.51
C LEU A 154 3.26 -16.33 28.58
N PRO A 155 3.04 -16.87 29.79
CA PRO A 155 2.42 -16.10 30.88
C PRO A 155 3.14 -14.80 31.23
N THR A 156 4.44 -14.73 30.96
CA THR A 156 5.30 -13.56 31.18
C THR A 156 5.40 -12.63 29.97
N ASP A 157 4.87 -13.03 28.81
CA ASP A 157 4.95 -12.23 27.60
C ASP A 157 3.90 -11.11 27.56
N GLU A 158 4.26 -10.02 26.90
CA GLU A 158 3.32 -9.00 26.49
C GLU A 158 3.19 -9.04 24.96
N ALA A 159 1.98 -8.89 24.42
CA ALA A 159 1.76 -8.94 22.98
C ALA A 159 2.63 -7.95 22.18
N GLN A 160 2.94 -6.79 22.75
CA GLN A 160 3.83 -5.79 22.14
C GLN A 160 5.29 -6.27 21.98
N ASN A 161 5.71 -7.23 22.81
CA ASN A 161 7.02 -7.86 22.74
C ASN A 161 7.08 -9.01 21.74
N ARG A 162 5.95 -9.39 21.11
CA ARG A 162 5.87 -10.43 20.07
C ARG A 162 5.45 -9.85 18.71
N PRO A 163 6.24 -8.94 18.12
CA PRO A 163 5.92 -8.33 16.83
C PRO A 163 5.79 -9.34 15.69
N ASP A 164 6.42 -10.52 15.81
CA ASP A 164 6.25 -11.63 14.88
C ASP A 164 4.79 -12.12 14.84
N LEU A 165 4.18 -12.35 16.00
CA LEU A 165 2.77 -12.75 16.11
C LEU A 165 1.83 -11.65 15.64
N ILE A 166 2.09 -10.40 16.08
CA ILE A 166 1.30 -9.24 15.65
C ILE A 166 1.24 -9.16 14.13
N SER A 167 2.40 -9.23 13.46
CA SER A 167 2.50 -9.13 12.00
C SER A 167 1.86 -10.31 11.28
N ARG A 168 2.10 -11.56 11.74
CA ARG A 168 1.56 -12.78 11.12
C ARG A 168 0.04 -12.84 11.26
N VAL A 169 -0.49 -12.69 12.47
CA VAL A 169 -1.93 -12.74 12.71
C VAL A 169 -2.63 -11.61 11.97
N PHE A 170 -2.09 -10.38 12.01
CA PHE A 170 -2.68 -9.28 11.26
C PHE A 170 -2.69 -9.54 9.76
N LYS A 171 -1.60 -10.07 9.19
CA LYS A 171 -1.56 -10.44 7.76
C LYS A 171 -2.65 -11.45 7.40
N VAL A 172 -2.88 -12.46 8.22
CA VAL A 172 -3.94 -13.46 7.98
C VAL A 172 -5.33 -12.81 8.06
N LYS A 173 -5.58 -11.94 9.05
CA LYS A 173 -6.86 -11.22 9.17
C LYS A 173 -7.12 -10.30 7.96
N ILE A 174 -6.08 -9.70 7.39
CA ILE A 174 -6.16 -8.90 6.16
C ILE A 174 -6.51 -9.75 4.94
N GLU A 175 -5.94 -10.95 4.80
CA GLU A 175 -6.32 -11.88 3.71
C GLU A 175 -7.76 -12.38 3.83
N GLU A 176 -8.24 -12.60 5.06
CA GLU A 176 -9.63 -12.99 5.28
C GLU A 176 -10.59 -11.83 4.97
N LEU A 177 -10.25 -10.60 5.36
CA LEU A 177 -11.05 -9.41 5.00
C LEU A 177 -11.09 -9.21 3.48
N LYS A 178 -9.97 -9.42 2.78
CA LYS A 178 -9.94 -9.41 1.30
C LYS A 178 -10.85 -10.49 0.72
N THR A 179 -10.84 -11.69 1.28
CA THR A 179 -11.70 -12.79 0.85
C THR A 179 -13.17 -12.46 1.03
N ASP A 180 -13.55 -11.88 2.17
CA ASP A 180 -14.92 -11.41 2.42
C ASP A 180 -15.37 -10.37 1.38
N ILE A 181 -14.52 -9.38 1.13
CA ILE A 181 -14.84 -8.27 0.23
C ILE A 181 -14.89 -8.73 -1.23
N LEU A 182 -13.89 -9.49 -1.70
CA LEU A 182 -13.68 -9.76 -3.14
C LEU A 182 -14.31 -11.06 -3.62
N LYS A 183 -14.36 -12.08 -2.75
CA LYS A 183 -14.86 -13.41 -3.13
C LYS A 183 -16.26 -13.66 -2.58
N ARG A 184 -16.50 -13.30 -1.32
CA ARG A 184 -17.83 -13.44 -0.70
C ARG A 184 -18.77 -12.26 -1.00
N ASN A 185 -18.24 -11.18 -1.60
CA ASN A 185 -19.00 -10.01 -2.04
C ASN A 185 -19.90 -9.42 -0.95
N ILE A 186 -19.40 -9.31 0.29
CA ILE A 186 -20.20 -8.82 1.43
C ILE A 186 -20.77 -7.40 1.25
N PHE A 187 -20.18 -6.61 0.35
CA PHE A 187 -20.65 -5.26 -0.02
C PHE A 187 -21.16 -5.18 -1.46
N GLY A 188 -21.28 -6.32 -2.15
CA GLY A 188 -21.48 -6.39 -3.59
C GLY A 188 -20.20 -6.59 -4.39
N LYS A 189 -20.34 -6.66 -5.71
CA LYS A 189 -19.23 -6.98 -6.61
C LYS A 189 -18.28 -5.80 -6.77
N VAL A 190 -17.00 -6.04 -6.47
CA VAL A 190 -15.92 -5.04 -6.54
C VAL A 190 -15.39 -4.89 -7.97
N ALA A 191 -15.36 -3.66 -8.46
CA ALA A 191 -14.76 -3.31 -9.75
C ALA A 191 -13.24 -3.09 -9.62
N ALA A 192 -12.84 -2.40 -8.56
CA ALA A 192 -11.45 -2.17 -8.22
C ALA A 192 -11.28 -1.98 -6.71
N PHE A 193 -10.12 -2.35 -6.18
CA PHE A 193 -9.76 -2.04 -4.80
C PHE A 193 -8.27 -1.79 -4.67
N MET A 194 -7.90 -1.17 -3.56
CA MET A 194 -6.53 -1.15 -3.09
C MET A 194 -6.51 -1.19 -1.57
N TYR A 195 -5.43 -1.69 -0.99
CA TYR A 195 -5.14 -1.46 0.42
C TYR A 195 -3.68 -1.08 0.64
N THR A 196 -3.42 -0.37 1.75
CA THR A 196 -2.08 -0.09 2.23
C THR A 196 -2.01 -0.33 3.73
N ILE A 197 -0.87 -0.83 4.20
CA ILE A 197 -0.55 -1.01 5.62
C ILE A 197 0.20 0.23 6.10
N GLU A 198 -0.21 0.75 7.26
CA GLU A 198 0.45 1.86 7.95
C GLU A 198 0.93 1.38 9.32
N PHE A 199 2.18 1.71 9.65
CA PHE A 199 2.77 1.50 10.97
C PHE A 199 2.95 2.86 11.64
N GLN A 200 2.48 3.01 12.87
CA GLN A 200 2.55 4.27 13.61
C GLN A 200 3.52 4.11 14.78
N LYS A 201 4.22 5.19 15.18
CA LYS A 201 5.32 5.15 16.19
C LYS A 201 5.08 4.28 17.44
N ARG A 202 3.83 4.27 17.94
CA ARG A 202 3.39 3.52 19.12
C ARG A 202 2.07 2.80 18.88
N GLY A 203 1.65 2.71 17.62
CA GLY A 203 0.37 2.14 17.22
C GLY A 203 0.56 0.75 16.66
N LEU A 204 -0.47 -0.07 16.80
CA LEU A 204 -0.54 -1.37 16.14
C LEU A 204 -0.60 -1.18 14.62
N PRO A 205 -0.26 -2.20 13.82
CA PRO A 205 -0.44 -2.12 12.37
C PRO A 205 -1.89 -1.76 12.00
N HIS A 206 -2.04 -0.88 11.02
CA HIS A 206 -3.32 -0.48 10.45
C HIS A 206 -3.37 -0.85 8.98
N ALA A 207 -4.54 -1.19 8.49
CA ALA A 207 -4.80 -1.34 7.07
C ALA A 207 -5.88 -0.37 6.63
N HIS A 208 -5.62 0.32 5.53
CA HIS A 208 -6.56 1.22 4.89
C HIS A 208 -6.97 0.65 3.54
N PHE A 209 -8.24 0.28 3.39
CA PHE A 209 -8.82 -0.22 2.15
C PHE A 209 -9.66 0.85 1.47
N LEU A 210 -9.58 0.88 0.15
CA LEU A 210 -10.48 1.65 -0.70
C LEU A 210 -11.14 0.70 -1.69
N ILE A 211 -12.47 0.76 -1.73
CA ILE A 211 -13.28 -0.17 -2.51
C ILE A 211 -14.11 0.63 -3.51
N ILE A 212 -13.99 0.27 -4.78
CA ILE A 212 -14.81 0.75 -5.88
C ILE A 212 -15.74 -0.40 -6.29
N LEU A 213 -17.04 -0.23 -6.07
CA LEU A 213 -18.07 -1.20 -6.42
C LEU A 213 -18.46 -1.06 -7.90
N THR A 214 -18.95 -2.16 -8.48
CA THR A 214 -19.52 -2.15 -9.84
C THR A 214 -20.84 -1.37 -9.89
N ASN A 215 -21.30 -1.03 -11.10
CA ASN A 215 -22.45 -0.15 -11.32
C ASN A 215 -23.75 -0.63 -10.64
N GLU A 216 -23.94 -1.93 -10.51
CA GLU A 216 -25.13 -2.56 -9.90
C GLU A 216 -25.18 -2.37 -8.37
N TYR A 217 -24.03 -2.14 -7.72
CA TYR A 217 -23.91 -2.08 -6.26
C TYR A 217 -23.56 -0.67 -5.78
N LYS A 218 -23.86 0.36 -6.57
CA LYS A 218 -23.60 1.74 -6.20
C LYS A 218 -24.46 2.14 -4.99
N LEU A 219 -23.82 2.76 -4.01
CA LEU A 219 -24.49 3.31 -2.84
C LEU A 219 -25.02 4.71 -3.17
N LEU A 220 -26.30 4.80 -3.53
CA LEU A 220 -26.91 6.04 -4.04
C LEU A 220 -27.86 6.73 -3.04
N THR A 221 -28.37 5.98 -2.07
CA THR A 221 -29.39 6.45 -1.11
C THR A 221 -28.93 6.27 0.35
N PRO A 222 -29.42 7.07 1.31
CA PRO A 222 -29.12 6.90 2.72
C PRO A 222 -29.42 5.49 3.26
N GLU A 223 -30.48 4.84 2.79
CA GLU A 223 -30.86 3.48 3.18
C GLU A 223 -29.79 2.47 2.76
N SER A 224 -29.21 2.65 1.56
CA SER A 224 -28.08 1.83 1.11
C SER A 224 -26.83 2.03 1.99
N TYR A 225 -26.67 3.19 2.62
CA TYR A 225 -25.58 3.43 3.57
C TYR A 225 -25.82 2.69 4.87
N ASP A 226 -27.05 2.77 5.40
CA ASP A 226 -27.46 2.14 6.67
C ASP A 226 -27.40 0.60 6.60
N ASN A 227 -27.56 0.03 5.41
CA ASN A 227 -27.35 -1.41 5.18
C ASN A 227 -25.89 -1.86 5.38
N ILE A 228 -24.93 -0.95 5.25
CA ILE A 228 -23.50 -1.25 5.37
C ILE A 228 -22.91 -0.71 6.67
N VAL A 229 -23.27 0.52 7.06
CA VAL A 229 -22.65 1.25 8.15
C VAL A 229 -23.68 1.62 9.20
N ARG A 230 -23.40 1.25 10.45
CA ARG A 230 -24.09 1.76 11.63
C ARG A 230 -23.14 2.67 12.40
N ALA A 231 -23.70 3.68 13.06
CA ALA A 231 -22.93 4.64 13.87
C ALA A 231 -23.56 4.87 15.25
N GLU A 232 -24.38 3.92 15.72
CA GLU A 232 -25.08 3.94 16.99
C GLU A 232 -25.00 2.57 17.67
N LEU A 233 -25.24 2.55 18.98
CA LEU A 233 -25.37 1.34 19.78
C LEU A 233 -26.68 0.63 19.43
N PRO A 234 -26.67 -0.70 19.24
CA PRO A 234 -27.90 -1.47 19.12
C PRO A 234 -28.58 -1.62 20.49
N ASP A 235 -29.76 -2.24 20.51
CA ASP A 235 -30.40 -2.61 21.77
C ASP A 235 -29.53 -3.64 22.53
N CYS A 236 -29.33 -3.39 23.83
CA CYS A 236 -28.40 -4.17 24.64
C CYS A 236 -28.88 -5.59 24.96
N LYS A 237 -30.20 -5.86 24.84
CA LYS A 237 -30.78 -7.18 25.07
C LYS A 237 -30.91 -7.96 23.75
N ALA A 238 -31.30 -7.29 22.67
CA ALA A 238 -31.51 -7.92 21.38
C ALA A 238 -30.19 -8.29 20.66
N GLU A 239 -29.17 -7.43 20.76
CA GLU A 239 -27.87 -7.64 20.09
C GLU A 239 -26.70 -7.55 21.10
N GLU A 240 -26.80 -8.31 22.21
CA GLU A 240 -25.86 -8.22 23.35
C GLU A 240 -24.38 -8.35 22.95
N THR A 241 -24.05 -9.34 22.09
CA THR A 241 -22.67 -9.56 21.64
C THR A 241 -22.15 -8.37 20.84
N LEU A 242 -22.94 -7.85 19.89
CA LEU A 242 -22.56 -6.69 19.10
C LEU A 242 -22.42 -5.44 19.97
N TYR A 243 -23.34 -5.25 20.92
CA TYR A 243 -23.31 -4.16 21.89
C TYR A 243 -21.97 -4.15 22.66
N LYS A 244 -21.56 -5.31 23.22
CA LYS A 244 -20.26 -5.44 23.92
C LYS A 244 -19.08 -5.10 23.02
N LEU A 245 -19.07 -5.59 21.78
CA LEU A 245 -18.01 -5.32 20.82
C LEU A 245 -17.90 -3.83 20.46
N ILE A 246 -19.02 -3.12 20.32
CA ILE A 246 -19.02 -1.68 20.04
C ILE A 246 -18.43 -0.92 21.22
N LEU A 247 -18.85 -1.22 22.45
CA LEU A 247 -18.30 -0.59 23.65
C LEU A 247 -16.79 -0.82 23.78
N GLN A 248 -16.31 -2.00 23.39
CA GLN A 248 -14.91 -2.36 23.46
C GLN A 248 -14.06 -1.73 22.36
N HIS A 249 -14.56 -1.68 21.12
CA HIS A 249 -13.74 -1.39 19.94
C HIS A 249 -14.15 -0.17 19.14
N MET A 250 -15.40 0.26 19.22
CA MET A 250 -15.97 1.28 18.33
C MET A 250 -16.41 2.54 19.08
N MET A 251 -16.04 2.72 20.35
CA MET A 251 -16.21 3.99 21.04
C MET A 251 -14.99 4.87 20.82
N HIS A 252 -15.20 6.09 20.32
CA HIS A 252 -14.13 7.07 20.28
C HIS A 252 -13.71 7.40 21.72
N GLY A 253 -12.40 7.36 21.97
CA GLY A 253 -11.87 7.58 23.32
C GLY A 253 -12.22 8.98 23.87
N PRO A 254 -12.17 9.18 25.20
CA PRO A 254 -12.40 10.49 25.78
C PRO A 254 -11.43 11.49 25.14
N CYS A 255 -11.96 12.61 24.69
CA CYS A 255 -11.20 13.69 24.07
C CYS A 255 -11.93 15.02 24.29
N GLY A 256 -11.39 16.11 23.77
CA GLY A 256 -11.99 17.42 23.97
C GLY A 256 -11.85 17.84 25.41
N LYS A 257 -12.98 18.22 26.03
CA LYS A 257 -13.02 18.60 27.44
C LYS A 257 -12.72 17.43 28.38
N LEU A 258 -13.08 16.20 27.98
CA LEU A 258 -12.86 14.99 28.81
C LEU A 258 -11.39 14.58 28.85
N ASN A 259 -10.64 14.87 27.77
CA ASN A 259 -9.21 14.61 27.72
C ASN A 259 -8.53 15.53 26.67
N PRO A 260 -8.04 16.70 27.08
CA PRO A 260 -7.41 17.67 26.19
C PRO A 260 -6.06 17.22 25.61
N THR A 261 -5.39 16.25 26.24
CA THR A 261 -4.04 15.78 25.86
C THR A 261 -4.08 14.58 24.91
N ASN A 262 -5.26 14.07 24.57
CA ASN A 262 -5.39 12.93 23.67
C ASN A 262 -4.79 13.23 22.28
N SER A 263 -4.17 12.23 21.66
CA SER A 263 -3.55 12.27 20.33
C SER A 263 -4.46 12.79 19.20
N CYS A 264 -5.79 12.65 19.35
CA CYS A 264 -6.76 13.15 18.38
C CYS A 264 -6.99 14.66 18.49
N MET A 265 -6.49 15.34 19.51
CA MET A 265 -6.72 16.76 19.76
C MET A 265 -5.89 17.65 18.83
N GLN A 266 -6.55 18.65 18.24
CA GLN A 266 -5.88 19.70 17.49
C GLN A 266 -5.39 20.78 18.45
N GLN A 267 -4.12 20.68 18.85
CA GLN A 267 -3.48 21.58 19.82
C GLN A 267 -3.70 23.07 19.49
N LYS A 268 -3.67 23.47 18.21
CA LYS A 268 -3.83 24.87 17.78
C LYS A 268 -5.29 25.36 17.68
N LYS A 269 -6.27 24.47 17.50
CA LYS A 269 -7.68 24.84 17.21
C LYS A 269 -8.65 24.53 18.35
N GLY A 270 -8.20 23.82 19.39
CA GLY A 270 -9.06 23.47 20.53
C GLY A 270 -10.23 22.59 20.13
N GLY A 271 -9.96 21.36 19.66
CA GLY A 271 -11.02 20.41 19.31
C GLY A 271 -10.51 19.09 18.77
N CYS A 272 -11.37 18.06 18.77
CA CYS A 272 -11.02 16.76 18.21
C CYS A 272 -10.87 16.84 16.69
N LYS A 273 -9.76 16.31 16.15
CA LYS A 273 -9.48 16.23 14.71
C LYS A 273 -10.56 15.49 13.93
N PHE A 274 -11.18 14.51 14.58
CA PHE A 274 -12.26 13.69 14.02
C PHE A 274 -13.65 14.23 14.38
N LYS A 275 -13.72 15.42 15.00
CA LYS A 275 -14.97 16.13 15.35
C LYS A 275 -15.88 15.35 16.29
N TYR A 276 -15.30 14.63 17.25
CA TYR A 276 -16.05 14.03 18.33
C TYR A 276 -16.22 15.00 19.51
N PRO A 277 -17.35 14.95 20.23
CA PRO A 277 -18.56 14.19 19.91
C PRO A 277 -19.24 14.68 18.62
N ARG A 278 -19.87 13.76 17.87
CA ARG A 278 -20.66 14.08 16.67
C ARG A 278 -22.03 14.63 17.05
N SER A 279 -22.77 15.20 16.10
CA SER A 279 -24.16 15.58 16.34
C SER A 279 -25.08 14.35 16.29
N PHE A 280 -26.15 14.35 17.08
CA PHE A 280 -27.25 13.41 16.92
C PHE A 280 -27.95 13.61 15.57
N ALA A 281 -28.52 12.54 15.04
CA ALA A 281 -29.30 12.54 13.82
C ALA A 281 -30.28 11.35 13.82
N ASP A 282 -31.57 11.60 13.64
CA ASP A 282 -32.59 10.54 13.68
C ASP A 282 -32.58 9.64 12.44
N GLN A 283 -32.02 10.12 11.33
CA GLN A 283 -31.87 9.39 10.07
C GLN A 283 -30.57 9.76 9.37
N THR A 284 -30.06 8.83 8.54
CA THR A 284 -28.89 9.11 7.72
C THR A 284 -29.24 10.10 6.61
N SER A 285 -28.36 11.06 6.34
CA SER A 285 -28.55 12.06 5.29
C SER A 285 -27.25 12.41 4.57
N LYS A 286 -27.37 12.99 3.37
CA LYS A 286 -26.21 13.49 2.61
C LYS A 286 -25.75 14.83 3.22
N GLY A 287 -24.52 14.88 3.74
CA GLY A 287 -23.98 16.11 4.33
C GLY A 287 -23.51 17.14 3.30
N LYS A 288 -23.41 18.41 3.71
CA LYS A 288 -22.98 19.56 2.85
C LYS A 288 -21.59 19.40 2.23
N ASN A 289 -20.71 18.60 2.83
CA ASN A 289 -19.35 18.32 2.36
C ASN A 289 -19.19 16.87 1.86
N SER A 290 -20.29 16.32 1.33
CA SER A 290 -20.39 14.99 0.76
C SER A 290 -20.29 13.85 1.79
N TYR A 291 -19.52 13.94 2.88
CA TYR A 291 -19.58 12.90 3.93
C TYR A 291 -21.02 12.71 4.45
N PRO A 292 -21.49 11.46 4.57
CA PRO A 292 -22.81 11.19 5.14
C PRO A 292 -22.86 11.67 6.60
N ILE A 293 -24.02 12.18 6.99
CA ILE A 293 -24.38 12.33 8.39
C ILE A 293 -25.10 11.03 8.75
N TYR A 294 -24.42 10.12 9.42
CA TYR A 294 -25.03 8.84 9.83
C TYR A 294 -26.06 9.05 10.92
N ARG A 295 -27.07 8.20 10.91
CA ARG A 295 -28.03 8.04 12.00
C ARG A 295 -27.30 7.77 13.32
N ARG A 296 -27.60 8.60 14.31
CA ARG A 296 -27.11 8.59 15.68
C ARG A 296 -28.27 9.05 16.56
N ARG A 297 -29.18 8.14 16.91
CA ARG A 297 -30.33 8.48 17.76
C ARG A 297 -29.88 8.66 19.21
N ASN A 298 -30.57 9.52 19.96
CA ASN A 298 -30.30 9.65 21.39
C ASN A 298 -31.00 8.53 22.16
N THR A 299 -30.24 7.53 22.59
CA THR A 299 -30.73 6.38 23.37
C THR A 299 -30.28 6.44 24.83
N GLY A 300 -29.78 7.59 25.29
CA GLY A 300 -29.22 7.77 26.63
C GLY A 300 -27.72 7.48 26.73
N LEU A 301 -27.22 7.62 27.96
CA LEU A 301 -25.80 7.46 28.29
C LEU A 301 -25.47 6.03 28.70
N VAL A 302 -24.29 5.58 28.31
CA VAL A 302 -23.71 4.28 28.64
C VAL A 302 -22.35 4.49 29.28
N LYS A 303 -22.03 3.69 30.30
CA LYS A 303 -20.73 3.75 30.98
C LYS A 303 -19.72 2.91 30.21
N VAL A 304 -18.61 3.52 29.79
CA VAL A 304 -17.46 2.84 29.18
C VAL A 304 -16.22 3.22 29.96
N LYS A 305 -15.63 2.24 30.66
CA LYS A 305 -14.58 2.48 31.67
C LYS A 305 -15.09 3.51 32.70
N ASP A 306 -14.36 4.61 32.89
CA ASP A 306 -14.68 5.64 33.88
C ASP A 306 -15.48 6.83 33.32
N HIS A 307 -15.98 6.72 32.09
CA HIS A 307 -16.67 7.82 31.40
C HIS A 307 -18.07 7.40 30.91
N TYR A 308 -18.97 8.37 30.81
CA TYR A 308 -20.28 8.20 30.21
C TYR A 308 -20.25 8.73 28.77
N PHE A 309 -20.69 7.89 27.84
CA PHE A 309 -20.79 8.22 26.42
C PHE A 309 -22.19 7.92 25.90
N ASP A 310 -22.50 8.45 24.72
CA ASP A 310 -23.72 8.17 23.97
C ASP A 310 -23.36 7.88 22.50
N ASN A 311 -24.38 7.78 21.65
CA ASN A 311 -24.21 7.53 20.22
C ASN A 311 -23.44 8.63 19.46
N THR A 312 -23.16 9.78 20.06
CA THR A 312 -22.28 10.79 19.44
C THR A 312 -20.81 10.38 19.40
N TRP A 313 -20.42 9.41 20.22
CA TRP A 313 -19.04 8.92 20.34
C TRP A 313 -18.76 7.65 19.55
N VAL A 314 -19.78 7.00 19.02
CA VAL A 314 -19.63 5.75 18.26
C VAL A 314 -18.89 6.01 16.94
N VAL A 315 -17.86 5.23 16.66
CA VAL A 315 -17.13 5.21 15.40
C VAL A 315 -17.95 4.39 14.39
N PRO A 316 -18.19 4.88 13.16
CA PRO A 316 -18.93 4.13 12.15
C PRO A 316 -18.37 2.73 11.91
N TYR A 317 -19.22 1.71 11.93
CA TYR A 317 -18.82 0.30 11.86
C TYR A 317 -19.77 -0.49 10.97
N ASN A 318 -19.30 -1.63 10.48
CA ASN A 318 -20.15 -2.65 9.87
C ASN A 318 -20.35 -3.79 10.90
N PRO A 319 -21.59 -4.15 11.27
CA PRO A 319 -21.85 -5.18 12.29
C PRO A 319 -21.20 -6.53 12.01
N PHE A 320 -21.26 -6.99 10.76
CA PHE A 320 -20.68 -8.27 10.34
C PHE A 320 -19.15 -8.26 10.50
N LEU A 321 -18.48 -7.23 9.98
CA LEU A 321 -17.03 -7.11 10.09
C LEU A 321 -16.57 -6.98 11.55
N LEU A 322 -17.27 -6.19 12.37
CA LEU A 322 -16.94 -6.04 13.78
C LEU A 322 -17.10 -7.37 14.53
N GLY A 323 -18.22 -8.07 14.32
CA GLY A 323 -18.48 -9.38 14.91
C GLY A 323 -17.44 -10.42 14.52
N LYS A 324 -17.05 -10.44 13.25
CA LYS A 324 -16.10 -11.42 12.72
C LYS A 324 -14.66 -11.16 13.14
N PHE A 325 -14.21 -9.91 13.03
CA PHE A 325 -12.80 -9.57 13.25
C PHE A 325 -12.49 -9.17 14.69
N ASN A 326 -13.49 -8.86 15.51
CA ASN A 326 -13.32 -8.54 16.94
C ASN A 326 -12.15 -7.55 17.17
N CYS A 327 -12.18 -6.42 16.47
CA CYS A 327 -11.15 -5.39 16.53
C CYS A 327 -11.74 -4.02 16.19
N HIS A 328 -10.96 -2.96 16.37
CA HIS A 328 -11.35 -1.64 15.86
C HIS A 328 -11.33 -1.67 14.32
N ILE A 329 -12.51 -1.59 13.70
CA ILE A 329 -12.69 -1.59 12.24
C ILE A 329 -13.70 -0.52 11.82
N ASN A 330 -13.17 0.65 11.45
CA ASN A 330 -13.97 1.79 11.00
C ASN A 330 -14.35 1.62 9.53
N VAL A 331 -15.64 1.76 9.21
CA VAL A 331 -16.16 1.68 7.84
C VAL A 331 -16.87 2.99 7.50
N GLU A 332 -16.37 3.68 6.47
CA GLU A 332 -16.87 4.99 6.06
C GLU A 332 -17.35 4.96 4.60
N ILE A 333 -18.53 5.53 4.33
CA ILE A 333 -19.03 5.74 2.97
C ILE A 333 -18.29 6.91 2.33
N CYS A 334 -17.70 6.63 1.18
CA CYS A 334 -17.04 7.61 0.34
C CYS A 334 -18.03 8.24 -0.61
N SER A 335 -18.18 9.55 -0.49
CA SER A 335 -19.21 10.28 -1.21
C SER A 335 -18.63 11.34 -2.16
N ASP A 336 -17.34 11.67 -2.03
CA ASP A 336 -16.66 12.69 -2.83
C ASP A 336 -15.31 12.19 -3.34
N ILE A 337 -14.85 12.82 -4.42
CA ILE A 337 -13.46 12.74 -4.88
C ILE A 337 -12.49 13.36 -3.86
N LYS A 338 -12.94 14.20 -2.90
CA LYS A 338 -12.11 14.63 -1.77
C LYS A 338 -11.58 13.44 -0.95
N THR A 339 -12.29 12.31 -0.91
CA THR A 339 -11.75 11.10 -0.29
C THR A 339 -10.49 10.61 -1.02
N VAL A 340 -10.38 10.86 -2.34
CA VAL A 340 -9.18 10.59 -3.15
C VAL A 340 -7.98 11.41 -2.69
N LYS A 341 -8.17 12.66 -2.25
CA LYS A 341 -7.09 13.44 -1.60
C LYS A 341 -6.69 12.82 -0.25
N TYR A 342 -7.65 12.23 0.46
CA TYR A 342 -7.37 11.48 1.69
C TYR A 342 -6.56 10.22 1.41
N ILE A 343 -6.71 9.60 0.23
CA ILE A 343 -5.89 8.46 -0.21
C ILE A 343 -4.40 8.84 -0.29
N TYR A 344 -4.08 10.03 -0.83
CA TYR A 344 -2.69 10.53 -0.89
C TYR A 344 -2.03 10.48 0.48
N LYS A 345 -2.75 10.91 1.52
CA LYS A 345 -2.22 10.93 2.89
C LYS A 345 -1.78 9.54 3.37
N TYR A 346 -2.50 8.48 3.04
CA TYR A 346 -2.19 7.13 3.54
C TYR A 346 -1.22 6.36 2.64
N ILE A 347 -1.24 6.62 1.33
CA ILE A 347 -0.29 6.02 0.39
C ILE A 347 1.09 6.70 0.48
N CYS A 348 1.09 8.04 0.57
CA CYS A 348 2.29 8.88 0.49
C CYS A 348 2.71 9.45 1.85
N LYS A 349 2.14 8.98 2.96
CA LYS A 349 2.50 9.48 4.31
C LYS A 349 4.00 9.37 4.57
N GLY A 350 4.66 8.41 3.90
CA GLY A 350 6.04 8.06 4.15
C GLY A 350 6.24 7.54 5.57
N TYR A 351 7.50 7.33 5.94
CA TYR A 351 7.90 7.01 7.29
C TYR A 351 7.81 8.27 8.16
N ASP A 352 7.53 8.10 9.45
CA ASP A 352 7.69 9.21 10.37
C ASP A 352 9.17 9.60 10.42
N LYS A 353 9.49 10.83 10.01
CA LYS A 353 10.85 11.37 10.03
C LYS A 353 11.03 12.39 11.16
N ILE A 354 12.22 12.42 11.75
CA ILE A 354 12.65 13.57 12.55
C ILE A 354 13.24 14.59 11.57
N ALA A 355 12.71 15.80 11.54
CA ALA A 355 13.30 16.86 10.74
C ALA A 355 14.55 17.38 11.48
N TYR A 356 15.73 17.21 10.90
CA TYR A 356 16.93 17.93 11.31
C TYR A 356 17.61 18.51 10.08
N HIS A 357 18.18 19.71 10.21
CA HIS A 357 19.03 20.33 9.19
C HIS A 357 20.48 20.02 9.55
N ILE A 358 21.18 19.26 8.69
CA ILE A 358 22.65 19.32 8.66
C ILE A 358 22.95 20.41 7.63
N HIS A 359 23.42 21.56 8.09
CA HIS A 359 23.94 22.59 7.19
C HIS A 359 25.19 22.04 6.51
N ASP A 360 25.16 21.96 5.18
CA ASP A 360 26.37 22.13 4.38
C ASP A 360 26.10 23.31 3.45
N ASN A 361 26.98 24.31 3.46
CA ASN A 361 26.75 25.64 2.87
C ASN A 361 26.88 25.68 1.34
N ASP A 362 26.96 24.54 0.65
CA ASP A 362 27.18 24.49 -0.79
C ASP A 362 25.88 24.31 -1.58
N THR A 363 25.65 25.24 -2.51
CA THR A 363 24.48 25.28 -3.40
C THR A 363 24.58 24.33 -4.61
N ASN A 364 25.67 23.57 -4.73
CA ASN A 364 25.97 22.65 -5.83
C ASN A 364 26.00 21.16 -5.43
N VAL A 365 25.46 20.78 -4.27
CA VAL A 365 25.52 19.38 -3.80
C VAL A 365 24.59 18.49 -4.61
N GLU A 366 25.15 17.49 -5.31
CA GLU A 366 24.38 16.36 -5.86
C GLU A 366 23.57 15.71 -4.72
N VAL A 367 22.24 15.68 -4.86
CA VAL A 367 21.36 15.07 -3.84
C VAL A 367 21.54 13.55 -3.87
N ASP A 368 22.22 13.02 -2.85
CA ASP A 368 22.31 11.59 -2.58
C ASP A 368 21.02 11.08 -1.93
N GLU A 369 20.07 10.64 -2.77
CA GLU A 369 18.78 10.10 -2.30
C GLU A 369 18.93 8.89 -1.36
N ILE A 370 20.05 8.14 -1.44
CA ILE A 370 20.30 7.00 -0.56
C ILE A 370 20.57 7.52 0.86
N LYS A 371 21.42 8.52 1.01
CA LYS A 371 21.68 9.18 2.30
C LYS A 371 20.44 9.89 2.86
N GLU A 372 19.66 10.56 2.01
CA GLU A 372 18.41 11.23 2.41
C GLU A 372 17.30 10.22 2.80
N TYR A 373 17.31 9.04 2.19
CA TYR A 373 16.40 7.96 2.57
C TYR A 373 16.79 7.36 3.92
N GLN A 374 18.08 7.18 4.20
CA GLN A 374 18.57 6.66 5.47
C GLN A 374 18.38 7.64 6.65
N SER A 375 18.30 8.94 6.38
CA SER A 375 18.23 9.94 7.44
C SER A 375 16.90 9.91 8.21
N ALA A 376 17.03 9.89 9.55
CA ALA A 376 16.00 10.26 10.52
C ALA A 376 14.68 9.46 10.53
N ARG A 377 14.64 8.27 9.92
CA ARG A 377 13.42 7.44 9.87
C ARG A 377 13.16 6.69 11.16
N TRP A 378 11.90 6.69 11.59
CA TRP A 378 11.41 5.76 12.59
C TRP A 378 11.02 4.43 11.95
N VAL A 379 11.43 3.32 12.56
CA VAL A 379 10.99 1.96 12.20
C VAL A 379 10.44 1.29 13.44
N SER A 380 9.23 0.75 13.34
CA SER A 380 8.61 0.01 14.45
C SER A 380 8.92 -1.50 14.38
N PRO A 381 8.91 -2.24 15.51
CA PRO A 381 9.12 -3.70 15.47
C PRO A 381 8.11 -4.49 14.61
N PRO A 382 6.79 -4.17 14.62
CA PRO A 382 5.84 -4.81 13.70
C PRO A 382 6.16 -4.51 12.23
N GLU A 383 6.61 -3.30 11.92
CA GLU A 383 7.04 -2.95 10.56
C GLU A 383 8.29 -3.72 10.12
N ALA A 384 9.28 -3.85 11.00
CA ALA A 384 10.49 -4.60 10.75
C ALA A 384 10.18 -6.07 10.45
N THR A 385 9.40 -6.72 11.32
CA THR A 385 8.96 -8.12 11.13
C THR A 385 8.10 -8.29 9.87
N TRP A 386 7.18 -7.37 9.58
CA TRP A 386 6.37 -7.40 8.35
C TRP A 386 7.25 -7.41 7.09
N ASN A 387 8.27 -6.57 7.05
CA ASN A 387 9.22 -6.50 5.95
C ASN A 387 10.14 -7.73 5.88
N LEU A 388 10.59 -8.25 7.02
CA LEU A 388 11.43 -9.47 7.10
C LEU A 388 10.67 -10.71 6.60
N PHE A 389 9.39 -10.85 6.94
CA PHE A 389 8.53 -11.88 6.36
C PHE A 389 8.19 -11.64 4.88
N GLY A 390 8.48 -10.46 4.36
CA GLY A 390 8.21 -10.11 2.96
C GLY A 390 6.72 -9.91 2.69
N PHE A 391 5.94 -9.54 3.70
CA PHE A 391 4.51 -9.29 3.54
C PHE A 391 4.27 -8.02 2.70
N PRO A 392 3.29 -8.02 1.78
CA PRO A 392 3.03 -6.87 0.93
C PRO A 392 2.42 -5.72 1.75
N ILE A 393 3.09 -4.56 1.73
CA ILE A 393 2.61 -3.32 2.36
C ILE A 393 1.39 -2.77 1.62
N ASN A 394 1.25 -3.05 0.33
CA ASN A 394 0.14 -2.58 -0.47
C ASN A 394 -0.20 -3.59 -1.56
N GLU A 395 -1.46 -3.61 -1.95
CA GLU A 395 -1.93 -4.31 -3.14
C GLU A 395 -3.05 -3.52 -3.80
N MET A 396 -3.26 -3.77 -5.08
CA MET A 396 -4.37 -3.21 -5.84
C MET A 396 -4.86 -4.18 -6.90
N THR A 397 -6.12 -4.04 -7.28
CA THR A 397 -6.71 -4.77 -8.40
C THR A 397 -7.69 -3.86 -9.13
N PRO A 398 -7.69 -3.86 -10.47
CA PRO A 398 -6.72 -4.52 -11.37
C PRO A 398 -5.30 -3.92 -11.27
N ALA A 399 -4.30 -4.65 -11.75
CA ALA A 399 -2.93 -4.15 -11.81
C ALA A 399 -2.78 -3.04 -12.87
N VAL A 400 -1.82 -2.14 -12.68
CA VAL A 400 -1.58 -0.99 -13.56
C VAL A 400 -0.29 -1.16 -14.36
N TYR A 401 -0.36 -1.05 -15.68
CA TYR A 401 0.78 -0.99 -16.59
C TYR A 401 1.25 0.47 -16.75
N HIS A 402 2.54 0.72 -16.51
CA HIS A 402 3.15 2.05 -16.69
C HIS A 402 3.64 2.21 -18.12
N LEU A 403 2.86 2.91 -18.93
CA LEU A 403 3.13 3.13 -20.34
C LEU A 403 3.96 4.40 -20.51
N ARG A 404 5.25 4.23 -20.82
CA ARG A 404 6.13 5.36 -21.11
C ARG A 404 5.76 5.99 -22.45
N LEU A 405 5.87 7.31 -22.50
CA LEU A 405 5.61 8.12 -23.68
C LEU A 405 6.79 9.06 -23.92
N HIS A 406 7.29 9.06 -25.14
CA HIS A 406 8.45 9.83 -25.60
C HIS A 406 8.31 10.07 -27.11
N LEU A 407 9.01 11.09 -27.62
CA LEU A 407 9.10 11.34 -29.05
C LEU A 407 10.06 10.32 -29.71
N GLU A 408 10.09 10.31 -31.04
CA GLU A 408 11.04 9.49 -31.78
C GLU A 408 12.49 9.82 -31.38
N GLY A 409 13.30 8.78 -31.14
CA GLY A 409 14.67 8.93 -30.67
C GLY A 409 14.84 9.34 -29.20
N GLN A 410 13.78 9.73 -28.49
CA GLN A 410 13.84 10.18 -27.10
C GLN A 410 13.57 9.10 -26.05
N GLN A 411 13.65 7.81 -26.43
CA GLN A 411 13.50 6.72 -25.48
C GLN A 411 14.67 6.65 -24.50
N PHE A 412 14.36 6.30 -23.26
CA PHE A 412 15.37 6.02 -22.25
C PHE A 412 15.97 4.63 -22.41
N VAL A 413 17.30 4.57 -22.37
CA VAL A 413 18.12 3.38 -22.54
C VAL A 413 18.92 3.12 -21.27
N SER A 414 18.87 1.89 -20.78
CA SER A 414 19.79 1.41 -19.73
C SER A 414 21.02 0.75 -20.35
N PHE A 415 22.21 1.06 -19.84
CA PHE A 415 23.48 0.52 -20.33
C PHE A 415 24.51 0.40 -19.21
N LYS A 416 25.51 -0.47 -19.40
CA LYS A 416 26.63 -0.63 -18.45
C LYS A 416 27.76 0.34 -18.79
N SER A 417 28.50 0.84 -17.80
CA SER A 417 29.63 1.75 -18.00
C SER A 417 30.71 1.14 -18.89
N ALA A 418 30.97 -0.15 -18.75
CA ALA A 418 31.98 -0.87 -19.54
C ALA A 418 31.56 -1.12 -21.01
N SER A 419 30.34 -0.76 -21.41
CA SER A 419 29.88 -0.95 -22.79
C SER A 419 30.32 0.24 -23.65
N SER A 420 30.84 -0.02 -24.85
CA SER A 420 31.09 1.06 -25.81
C SER A 420 29.76 1.62 -26.34
N ILE A 421 29.71 2.94 -26.57
CA ILE A 421 28.52 3.60 -27.11
C ILE A 421 28.09 2.96 -28.44
N ASN A 422 29.05 2.57 -29.30
CA ASN A 422 28.78 1.87 -30.55
C ASN A 422 28.06 0.52 -30.37
N SER A 423 28.47 -0.29 -29.38
CA SER A 423 27.83 -1.58 -29.09
C SER A 423 26.38 -1.39 -28.61
N ILE A 424 26.15 -0.37 -27.78
CA ILE A 424 24.81 0.00 -27.31
C ILE A 424 23.92 0.40 -28.50
N MET A 425 24.41 1.27 -29.37
CA MET A 425 23.67 1.80 -30.52
C MET A 425 23.32 0.74 -31.58
N ASN A 426 24.18 -0.26 -31.75
CA ASN A 426 24.00 -1.35 -32.71
C ASN A 426 23.07 -2.47 -32.20
N ASN A 427 22.67 -2.44 -30.92
CA ASN A 427 21.75 -3.44 -30.39
C ASN A 427 20.31 -3.17 -30.86
N PRO A 428 19.70 -4.02 -31.71
CA PRO A 428 18.36 -3.77 -32.24
C PRO A 428 17.26 -3.77 -31.15
N MET A 429 17.48 -4.46 -30.02
CA MET A 429 16.51 -4.55 -28.93
C MET A 429 16.35 -3.24 -28.16
N ILE A 430 17.30 -2.30 -28.29
CA ILE A 430 17.24 -0.99 -27.63
C ILE A 430 16.09 -0.12 -28.15
N ARG A 431 15.71 -0.33 -29.43
CA ARG A 431 14.63 0.38 -30.12
C ARG A 431 13.27 -0.27 -29.88
N LYS A 432 13.24 -1.50 -29.36
CA LYS A 432 12.03 -2.25 -29.06
C LYS A 432 11.57 -1.99 -27.65
N ILE A 433 10.55 -1.16 -27.52
CA ILE A 433 9.92 -0.77 -26.26
C ILE A 433 8.41 -0.74 -26.44
N MET A 434 7.69 -0.65 -25.33
CA MET A 434 6.23 -0.75 -25.30
C MET A 434 5.54 0.17 -26.32
N LEU A 435 6.02 1.41 -26.50
CA LEU A 435 5.44 2.39 -27.42
C LEU A 435 5.75 2.09 -28.89
N THR A 436 7.00 1.79 -29.22
CA THR A 436 7.40 1.51 -30.62
C THR A 436 6.77 0.21 -31.11
N GLU A 437 6.74 -0.81 -30.26
CA GLU A 437 6.08 -2.08 -30.59
C GLU A 437 4.55 -1.96 -30.59
N PHE A 438 3.96 -1.00 -29.86
CA PHE A 438 2.55 -0.68 -30.00
C PHE A 438 2.24 -0.15 -31.40
N PHE A 439 3.04 0.79 -31.92
CA PHE A 439 2.88 1.27 -33.30
C PHE A 439 3.10 0.16 -34.34
N ALA A 440 4.13 -0.68 -34.15
CA ALA A 440 4.40 -1.81 -35.03
C ALA A 440 3.24 -2.82 -35.06
N MET A 441 2.66 -3.14 -33.89
CA MET A 441 1.48 -4.00 -33.78
C MET A 441 0.28 -3.43 -34.50
N ASN A 442 -0.01 -2.13 -34.35
CA ASN A 442 -1.13 -1.49 -35.04
C ASN A 442 -0.94 -1.38 -36.56
N LYS A 443 0.27 -1.62 -37.08
CA LYS A 443 0.52 -1.69 -38.53
C LYS A 443 0.41 -3.11 -39.09
N THR A 444 0.72 -4.14 -38.28
CA THR A 444 0.99 -5.50 -38.79
C THR A 444 0.07 -6.57 -38.23
N ASN A 445 -0.46 -6.39 -37.01
CA ASN A 445 -1.27 -7.39 -36.33
C ASN A 445 -2.77 -7.14 -36.58
N LYS A 446 -3.44 -8.12 -37.19
CA LYS A 446 -4.87 -8.03 -37.56
C LYS A 446 -5.78 -7.74 -36.36
N ASP A 447 -5.51 -8.31 -35.19
CA ASP A 447 -6.31 -8.09 -33.99
C ASP A 447 -6.14 -6.68 -33.45
N ALA A 448 -4.89 -6.18 -33.41
CA ALA A 448 -4.61 -4.81 -32.97
C ALA A 448 -5.29 -3.78 -33.89
N ILE A 449 -5.16 -3.97 -35.21
CA ILE A 449 -5.82 -3.13 -36.23
C ILE A 449 -7.34 -3.15 -36.04
N LYS A 450 -7.94 -4.33 -35.87
CA LYS A 450 -9.39 -4.48 -35.71
C LYS A 450 -9.91 -3.83 -34.42
N LEU A 451 -9.18 -3.94 -33.32
CA LEU A 451 -9.59 -3.39 -32.03
C LEU A 451 -9.41 -1.87 -31.95
N ASN A 452 -8.51 -1.30 -32.75
CA ASN A 452 -8.26 0.15 -32.88
C ASN A 452 -8.18 0.87 -31.50
N LEU A 453 -7.33 0.35 -30.63
CA LEU A 453 -7.24 0.76 -29.23
C LEU A 453 -6.33 1.96 -29.05
N LEU A 454 -6.66 2.83 -28.09
CA LEU A 454 -5.72 3.82 -27.59
C LEU A 454 -4.56 3.10 -26.88
N TYR A 455 -3.37 3.72 -26.85
CA TYR A 455 -2.20 3.13 -26.18
C TYR A 455 -2.48 2.78 -24.71
N LYS A 456 -3.25 3.62 -24.00
CA LYS A 456 -3.70 3.38 -22.62
C LYS A 456 -4.61 2.15 -22.45
N GLU A 457 -5.35 1.77 -23.49
CA GLU A 457 -6.29 0.64 -23.48
C GLU A 457 -5.60 -0.65 -23.90
N PHE A 458 -4.49 -0.56 -24.63
CA PHE A 458 -3.76 -1.69 -25.17
C PHE A 458 -3.44 -2.78 -24.14
N PRO A 459 -2.98 -2.48 -22.90
CA PRO A 459 -2.70 -3.49 -21.90
C PRO A 459 -3.90 -4.30 -21.42
N GLN A 460 -5.13 -3.82 -21.63
CA GLN A 460 -6.35 -4.57 -21.31
C GLN A 460 -6.51 -5.78 -22.23
N TYR A 461 -5.91 -5.72 -23.42
CA TYR A 461 -6.08 -6.67 -24.51
C TYR A 461 -4.79 -7.39 -24.89
N PHE A 462 -3.63 -6.82 -24.55
CA PHE A 462 -2.30 -7.34 -24.87
C PHE A 462 -1.39 -7.35 -23.62
N VAL A 463 -0.42 -8.26 -23.60
CA VAL A 463 0.58 -8.44 -22.54
C VAL A 463 1.96 -8.17 -23.12
N TRP A 464 2.75 -7.36 -22.41
CA TRP A 464 4.14 -7.06 -22.81
C TRP A 464 5.08 -8.15 -22.30
N SER A 465 5.83 -8.76 -23.22
CA SER A 465 6.95 -9.64 -22.86
C SER A 465 8.23 -8.82 -22.76
N VAL A 466 8.79 -8.72 -21.55
CA VAL A 466 10.07 -8.03 -21.32
C VAL A 466 11.23 -8.78 -21.97
N GLN A 467 11.20 -10.12 -21.95
CA GLN A 467 12.25 -10.97 -22.50
C GLN A 467 12.32 -10.88 -24.03
N TYR A 468 11.16 -10.95 -24.69
CA TYR A 468 11.07 -10.96 -26.16
C TYR A 468 10.83 -9.56 -26.75
N LYS A 469 10.64 -8.55 -25.90
CA LYS A 469 10.35 -7.15 -26.28
C LYS A 469 9.20 -7.06 -27.29
N MET A 470 8.08 -7.71 -27.00
CA MET A 470 6.91 -7.75 -27.90
C MET A 470 5.60 -7.81 -27.14
N TRP A 471 4.52 -7.43 -27.81
CA TRP A 471 3.15 -7.56 -27.32
C TRP A 471 2.52 -8.87 -27.80
N THR A 472 1.79 -9.53 -26.91
CA THR A 472 1.03 -10.77 -27.21
C THR A 472 -0.41 -10.64 -26.74
N ARG A 473 -1.33 -11.38 -27.35
CA ARG A 473 -2.76 -11.32 -26.97
C ARG A 473 -2.93 -11.75 -25.50
N ARG A 474 -3.66 -10.95 -24.73
CA ARG A 474 -3.99 -11.29 -23.35
C ARG A 474 -5.06 -12.38 -23.33
N THR A 475 -4.80 -13.44 -22.57
CA THR A 475 -5.75 -14.54 -22.37
C THR A 475 -6.32 -14.60 -20.95
N LYS A 476 -5.61 -14.03 -19.97
CA LYS A 476 -6.00 -14.04 -18.54
C LYS A 476 -5.65 -12.72 -17.84
N GLY A 477 -6.38 -12.47 -16.75
CA GLY A 477 -6.19 -11.32 -15.85
C GLY A 477 -6.77 -10.02 -16.40
N ASN A 478 -7.11 -9.10 -15.48
CA ASN A 478 -7.55 -7.75 -15.83
C ASN A 478 -6.46 -6.74 -15.41
N VAL A 479 -6.13 -5.82 -16.31
CA VAL A 479 -5.04 -4.86 -16.17
C VAL A 479 -5.47 -3.56 -16.81
N ILE A 480 -5.05 -2.43 -16.24
CA ILE A 480 -5.29 -1.11 -16.80
C ILE A 480 -3.98 -0.47 -17.26
N GLY A 481 -4.00 0.27 -18.36
CA GLY A 481 -2.85 1.04 -18.80
C GLY A 481 -2.89 2.46 -18.27
N ARG A 482 -1.76 2.93 -17.74
CA ARG A 482 -1.55 4.32 -17.33
C ARG A 482 -0.39 4.90 -18.12
N VAL A 483 -0.68 5.90 -18.95
CA VAL A 483 0.39 6.70 -19.57
C VAL A 483 1.08 7.52 -18.48
N VAL A 484 2.41 7.46 -18.43
CA VAL A 484 3.21 8.21 -17.47
C VAL A 484 2.95 9.70 -17.66
N THR A 485 2.74 10.42 -16.56
CA THR A 485 2.36 11.84 -16.58
C THR A 485 3.33 12.67 -17.42
N CYS A 486 2.77 13.55 -18.24
CA CYS A 486 3.47 14.55 -19.03
C CYS A 486 2.94 15.92 -18.62
N HIS A 487 3.83 16.86 -18.31
CA HIS A 487 3.48 18.24 -17.98
C HIS A 487 3.22 19.03 -19.27
N PRO A 488 2.28 20.00 -19.29
CA PRO A 488 2.01 20.83 -20.47
C PRO A 488 3.24 21.56 -21.03
N THR A 489 4.21 21.88 -20.19
CA THR A 489 5.47 22.52 -20.60
C THR A 489 6.40 21.59 -21.39
N GLU A 490 6.10 20.30 -21.46
CA GLU A 490 6.90 19.32 -22.23
C GLU A 490 6.51 19.29 -23.72
N GLY A 491 5.70 20.26 -24.17
CA GLY A 491 5.47 20.55 -25.58
C GLY A 491 4.92 19.36 -26.35
N GLU A 492 5.61 18.96 -27.42
CA GLU A 492 5.19 17.87 -28.31
C GLU A 492 4.91 16.55 -27.57
N ARG A 493 5.68 16.23 -26.51
CA ARG A 493 5.44 15.03 -25.71
C ARG A 493 4.07 15.07 -25.02
N TYR A 494 3.60 16.26 -24.64
CA TYR A 494 2.27 16.45 -24.05
C TYR A 494 1.16 16.27 -25.09
N TYR A 495 1.35 16.80 -26.30
CA TYR A 495 0.38 16.66 -27.39
C TYR A 495 0.30 15.24 -27.95
N LEU A 496 1.39 14.47 -27.87
CA LEU A 496 1.42 13.05 -28.24
C LEU A 496 0.61 12.15 -27.29
N ARG A 497 0.39 12.56 -26.03
CA ARG A 497 -0.32 11.78 -24.99
C ARG A 497 -1.83 11.94 -25.06
#